data_AF-A0A8T4I8J2-F1
#
_entry.id   AF-A0A8T4I8J2-F1
#
_cell.length_a   1.000
_cell.length_b   1.000
_cell.length_c   1.000
_cell.angle_alpha   90.00
_cell.angle_beta   90.00
_cell.angle_gamma   90.00
#
_symmetry.space_group_name_H-M   'P 1'
#
loop_
_entity.id
_entity.type
_entity.pdbx_description
1 polymer ?
#
loop_
_entity_poly.entity_id
_entity_poly.type
_entity_poly.pdbx_seq_one_letter_code
_entity_poly.pdbx_strand_id
1 'polypeptide(L)' 'VIEDYEAPLGAPIYYSVLTINADGTGREYRTTDTVILDPGDPNYVWLTDPARPGVGLRVLVKQAPEWKA' A
#
# COMPACT_ATOMS: atom_id res chain seq x y z
N VAL A 1 0.95 -4.04 -13.72
CA VAL A 1 1.30 -3.50 -12.38
C VAL A 1 0.00 -2.98 -11.78
N ILE A 2 -0.31 -3.35 -10.54
CA ILE A 2 -1.49 -2.83 -9.81
C ILE A 2 -0.95 -1.75 -8.86
N GLU A 3 -1.47 -0.54 -8.97
CA GLU A 3 -1.16 0.57 -8.06
C GLU A 3 -2.36 0.74 -7.12
N ASP A 4 -2.14 0.47 -5.83
CA ASP A 4 -3.16 0.52 -4.78
C ASP A 4 -2.54 1.16 -3.53
N TYR A 5 -2.98 2.37 -3.22
CA TYR A 5 -2.49 3.16 -2.08
C TYR A 5 -3.26 2.87 -0.79
N GLU A 6 -4.32 2.06 -0.85
CA GLU A 6 -5.17 1.70 0.29
C GLU A 6 -4.91 0.26 0.78
N ALA A 7 -4.02 -0.48 0.10
CA ALA A 7 -3.67 -1.84 0.46
C ALA A 7 -3.10 -1.91 1.90
N PRO A 8 -3.55 -2.86 2.74
CA PRO A 8 -3.08 -2.98 4.11
C PRO A 8 -1.62 -3.43 4.14
N LEU A 9 -0.77 -2.59 4.72
CA LEU A 9 0.64 -2.91 4.92
C LEU A 9 0.82 -3.93 6.05
N GLY A 10 1.80 -4.82 5.93
CA GLY A 10 2.10 -5.87 6.90
C GLY A 10 1.10 -7.03 6.92
N ALA A 11 0.04 -6.99 6.11
CA ALA A 11 -0.94 -8.07 5.98
C ALA A 11 -0.72 -8.88 4.68
N PRO A 12 -1.03 -10.19 4.67
CA PRO A 12 -1.03 -10.97 3.45
C PRO A 12 -2.20 -10.55 2.55
N ILE A 13 -1.90 -10.12 1.33
CA ILE A 13 -2.88 -9.69 0.33
C ILE A 13 -2.70 -10.47 -0.98
N TYR A 14 -3.77 -10.53 -1.78
CA TYR A 14 -3.74 -11.00 -3.16
C TYR A 14 -4.81 -10.25 -3.97
N TYR A 15 -4.62 -10.13 -5.27
CA TYR A 15 -5.59 -9.51 -6.17
C TYR A 15 -6.24 -10.55 -7.08
N SER A 16 -7.53 -10.36 -7.38
CA SER A 16 -8.26 -11.12 -8.38
C SER A 16 -8.79 -10.18 -9.45
N VAL A 17 -8.43 -10.46 -10.70
CA VAL A 17 -8.82 -9.68 -11.86
C VAL A 17 -9.80 -10.51 -12.69
N LEU A 18 -10.98 -9.95 -12.94
CA LEU A 18 -11.95 -10.48 -13.88
C LEU A 18 -11.90 -9.64 -15.16
N THR A 19 -11.60 -10.30 -16.28
CA THR A 19 -11.68 -9.71 -17.62
C THR A 19 -12.91 -10.26 -18.33
N ILE A 20 -13.72 -9.36 -18.89
CA ILE A 20 -14.92 -9.66 -19.67
C ILE A 20 -14.72 -9.02 -21.04
N ASN A 21 -15.01 -9.75 -22.12
CA ASN A 21 -14.91 -9.14 -23.44
C ASN A 21 -15.96 -8.03 -23.60
N ALA A 22 -15.69 -7.09 -24.49
CA ALA A 22 -16.59 -5.95 -24.72
C ALA A 22 -17.99 -6.36 -25.22
N ASP A 23 -18.12 -7.52 -25.86
CA ASP A 23 -19.41 -8.09 -26.30
C ASP A 23 -20.16 -8.83 -25.17
N GLY A 24 -19.62 -8.83 -23.96
CA GLY A 24 -20.18 -9.52 -22.80
C GLY A 24 -19.98 -11.03 -22.80
N THR A 25 -19.36 -11.59 -23.83
CA THR A 25 -19.00 -13.02 -23.91
C THR A 25 -17.61 -13.24 -23.31
N GLY A 26 -17.30 -14.47 -22.90
CA GLY A 26 -15.98 -14.81 -22.35
C GLY A 26 -15.69 -14.18 -20.98
N ARG A 27 -15.09 -14.97 -20.09
CA ARG A 27 -14.62 -14.52 -18.78
C ARG A 27 -13.26 -15.13 -18.52
N GLU A 28 -12.29 -14.31 -18.17
CA GLU A 28 -11.00 -14.75 -17.68
C GLU A 28 -10.85 -14.29 -16.23
N TYR A 29 -10.47 -15.22 -15.35
CA TYR A 29 -10.06 -14.90 -13.99
C TYR A 29 -8.55 -15.06 -13.90
N ARG A 30 -7.89 -14.05 -13.35
CA ARG A 30 -6.48 -14.10 -13.00
C ARG A 30 -6.30 -13.70 -11.55
N THR A 31 -5.67 -14.56 -10.77
CA THR A 31 -5.35 -14.28 -9.38
C THR A 31 -3.84 -14.17 -9.24
N THR A 32 -3.38 -13.19 -8.47
CA THR A 32 -1.95 -13.06 -8.14
C THR A 32 -1.58 -14.02 -7.03
N ASP A 33 -0.28 -14.28 -6.87
CA ASP A 33 0.20 -14.88 -5.64
C ASP A 33 -0.07 -13.96 -4.44
N THR A 34 -0.09 -14.54 -3.25
CA THR A 34 -0.16 -13.79 -2.00
C THR A 34 1.18 -13.13 -1.72
N VAL A 35 1.13 -11.83 -1.42
CA VAL A 35 2.30 -11.03 -1.03
C VAL A 35 2.00 -10.30 0.29
N ILE A 36 3.03 -10.14 1.11
CA ILE A 36 2.98 -9.27 2.29
C ILE A 36 3.67 -7.97 1.89
N LEU A 37 2.93 -6.86 1.95
CA LEU A 37 3.50 -5.53 1.69
C LEU A 37 4.31 -5.08 2.90
N ASP A 38 5.54 -4.62 2.67
CA ASP A 38 6.40 -4.12 3.74
C ASP A 38 5.80 -2.81 4.32
N PRO A 39 5.50 -2.75 5.64
CA PRO A 39 5.04 -1.52 6.29
C PRO A 39 6.15 -0.48 6.47
N GLY A 40 7.40 -0.83 6.18
CA GLY A 40 8.55 0.00 6.42
C GLY A 40 8.99 0.02 7.88
N ASP A 41 10.00 0.84 8.18
CA ASP A 41 10.54 0.96 9.53
C ASP A 41 9.69 1.93 10.37
N PRO A 42 9.02 1.47 11.44
CA PRO A 42 8.17 2.31 12.28
C PRO A 42 8.95 3.36 13.08
N ASN A 43 10.28 3.29 13.09
CA ASN A 43 11.14 4.29 13.71
C ASN A 43 11.39 5.50 12.79
N TYR A 44 11.04 5.44 11.51
CA TYR A 44 11.18 6.56 10.59
C TYR A 44 9.83 7.13 10.17
N VAL A 45 9.74 8.46 10.18
CA VAL A 45 8.55 9.19 9.71
C VAL A 45 8.96 10.37 8.84
N TRP A 46 8.01 10.86 8.04
CA TRP A 46 8.17 12.07 7.24
C TRP A 46 7.60 13.27 7.98
N LEU A 47 8.43 14.30 8.20
CA LEU A 47 8.02 15.60 8.67
C LEU A 47 7.89 16.54 7.47
N THR A 48 6.66 17.00 7.20
CA THR A 48 6.38 17.95 6.12
C THR A 48 6.20 19.35 6.69
N ASP A 49 6.81 20.34 6.07
CA ASP A 49 6.62 21.74 6.44
C ASP A 49 5.22 22.23 6.01
N PRO A 50 4.32 22.59 6.96
CA PRO A 50 2.96 23.01 6.62
C PRO A 50 2.93 24.35 5.87
N ALA A 51 3.97 25.18 6.00
CA ALA A 51 4.07 26.46 5.28
C ALA A 51 4.73 26.30 3.89
N ARG A 52 5.40 25.17 3.63
CA ARG A 52 6.05 24.85 2.35
C ARG A 52 5.71 23.44 1.88
N PRO A 53 4.50 23.24 1.32
CA PRO A 53 4.11 21.95 0.73
C PRO A 53 5.14 21.49 -0.32
N GLY A 54 5.58 20.23 -0.21
CA GLY A 54 6.63 19.65 -1.06
C GLY A 54 8.02 19.59 -0.42
N VAL A 55 8.23 20.26 0.73
CA VAL A 55 9.44 20.10 1.54
C VAL A 55 9.18 19.08 2.65
N GLY A 56 9.84 17.93 2.55
CA GLY A 56 9.78 16.86 3.55
C GLY A 56 11.16 16.44 4.03
N LEU A 57 11.26 16.08 5.32
CA LEU A 57 12.46 15.50 5.93
C LEU A 57 12.11 14.15 6.56
N ARG A 58 12.94 13.13 6.32
CA ARG A 58 12.83 11.86 7.04
C ARG A 58 13.53 11.98 8.39
N VAL A 59 12.81 11.70 9.47
CA VAL A 59 13.32 11.79 10.84
C VAL A 59 13.20 10.46 11.57
N LEU A 60 14.09 10.20 12.53
CA LEU A 60 14.02 9.08 13.44
C LEU A 60 13.17 9.48 14.66
N VAL A 61 12.20 8.66 15.07
CA VAL A 61 11.40 8.90 16.28
C VAL A 61 12.07 8.33 17.53
N LYS A 62 11.81 8.94 18.69
CA LYS A 62 12.33 8.46 19.99
C LYS A 62 11.75 7.10 20.38
N GLN A 63 10.47 6.89 20.08
CA GLN A 63 9.73 5.67 20.35
C GLN A 63 8.72 5.48 19.22
N ALA A 64 8.73 4.30 18.59
CA ALA A 64 7.74 3.93 17.61
C ALA A 64 6.34 3.89 18.24
N PRO A 65 5.29 4.33 17.52
CA PRO A 65 3.92 4.23 18.00
C PRO A 65 3.50 2.76 18.18
N GLU A 66 2.91 2.46 19.33
CA GLU A 66 2.28 1.17 19.59
C GLU A 66 0.83 1.20 19.07
N TRP A 67 0.68 0.95 17.77
CA TRP A 67 -0.65 0.81 17.17
C TRP A 67 -1.32 -0.46 17.70
N LYS A 68 -2.47 -0.31 18.36
CA LYS A 68 -3.35 -1.44 18.69
C LYS A 68 -4.27 -1.68 17.51
N ALA A 69 -4.22 -2.89 16.95
CA ALA A 69 -5.13 -3.38 15.92
C ALA A 69 -6.53 -3.66 16.49
#